data_AF-A0A4Y2UTM4-F1
#
_entry.id   AF-A0A4Y2UTM4-F1
#
_cell.length_a   1.000
_cell.length_b   1.000
_cell.length_c   1.000
_cell.angle_alpha   90.00
_cell.angle_beta   90.00
_cell.angle_gamma   90.00
#
_symmetry.space_group_name_H-M   'P 1'
#
loop_
_entity.id
_entity.type
_entity.pdbx_description
1 polymer ?
#
loop_
_entity_poly.entity_id
_entity_poly.type
_entity_poly.pdbx_seq_one_letter_code
_entity_poly.pdbx_strand_id
1 'polypeptide(L)'
;MHFLGVPTNRAGTCITSDSRVIRDIFYDNHPKEEFCTIVLRIAPSFIRFGSFEIFKTVDPITGRVGPSVGRYEILYSLLDYVIETFYPEIHQSSSDQIQKYSAFFKEVVLRTARLVALWQCVGFCHGYDIIVT
;
A
#
# COMPACT_ATOMS: atom_id res chain seq x y z
N MET A 1 15.92 1.63 -4.82
CA MET A 1 14.97 0.62 -5.34
C MET A 1 14.70 0.78 -6.82
N HIS A 2 14.21 1.93 -7.30
CA HIS A 2 13.89 2.12 -8.73
C HIS A 2 15.04 1.79 -9.70
N PHE A 3 16.24 2.33 -9.47
CA PHE A 3 17.42 2.05 -10.30
C PHE A 3 17.99 0.64 -10.14
N LEU A 4 17.55 -0.13 -9.13
CA LEU A 4 17.86 -1.55 -8.98
C LEU A 4 16.84 -2.44 -9.71
N GLY A 5 15.89 -1.85 -10.45
CA GLY A 5 14.82 -2.58 -11.12
C GLY A 5 13.73 -3.11 -10.18
N VAL A 6 13.73 -2.72 -8.89
CA VAL A 6 12.72 -3.16 -7.93
C VAL A 6 11.53 -2.18 -7.93
N PRO A 7 10.27 -2.66 -8.10
CA PRO A 7 9.09 -1.82 -8.03
C PRO A 7 9.04 -1.03 -6.72
N THR A 8 8.78 0.27 -6.83
CA THR A 8 8.81 1.21 -5.70
C THR A 8 8.09 2.50 -6.06
N ASN A 9 7.63 3.23 -5.05
CA ASN A 9 7.23 4.63 -5.22
C ASN A 9 8.46 5.51 -5.54
N ARG A 10 8.20 6.70 -6.09
CA ARG A 10 9.24 7.66 -6.46
C ARG A 10 9.21 8.85 -5.51
N ALA A 11 10.39 9.34 -5.14
CA ALA A 11 10.54 10.63 -4.50
C ALA A 11 10.78 11.69 -5.58
N GLY A 12 9.95 12.72 -5.61
CA GLY A 12 10.06 13.85 -6.54
C GLY A 12 10.92 14.98 -5.98
N THR A 13 10.59 15.46 -4.78
CA THR A 13 11.28 16.58 -4.12
C THR A 13 11.35 16.36 -2.61
N CYS A 14 12.28 17.05 -1.95
CA CYS A 14 12.46 17.07 -0.50
C CYS A 14 12.66 18.54 -0.09
N ILE A 15 11.78 19.07 0.76
CA ILE A 15 11.77 20.49 1.16
C ILE A 15 11.77 20.57 2.69
N THR A 16 12.77 21.25 3.25
CA THR A 16 12.90 21.49 4.69
C THR A 16 12.43 22.89 5.04
N SER A 17 11.70 23.02 6.15
CA SER A 17 11.27 24.30 6.70
C SER A 17 11.95 24.59 8.05
N ASP A 18 11.88 25.85 8.50
CA ASP A 18 12.35 26.25 9.83
C ASP A 18 11.41 25.78 10.96
N SER A 19 10.23 25.26 10.62
CA SER A 19 9.30 24.68 11.60
C SER A 19 9.95 23.47 12.27
N ARG A 20 9.71 23.32 13.57
CA ARG A 20 10.27 22.22 14.36
C ARG A 20 9.20 21.20 14.76
N VAL A 21 9.63 19.95 14.92
CA VAL A 21 8.81 18.87 15.47
C VAL A 21 9.63 18.13 16.52
N ILE A 22 8.99 17.86 17.67
CA ILE A 22 9.59 17.08 18.73
C ILE A 22 9.60 15.61 18.34
N ARG A 23 10.77 14.99 18.36
CA ARG A 23 10.96 13.55 18.15
C ARG A 23 11.91 12.98 19.19
N ASP A 24 11.62 11.77 19.63
CA ASP A 24 12.57 10.94 20.36
C ASP A 24 13.03 9.83 19.41
N ILE A 25 14.26 9.96 18.91
CA ILE A 25 14.82 9.08 17.87
C ILE A 25 15.13 7.69 18.45
N PHE A 26 15.56 7.64 19.71
CA PHE A 26 16.02 6.41 20.36
C PHE A 26 15.00 5.82 21.34
N TYR A 27 13.87 6.49 21.53
CA TYR A 27 12.85 6.12 22.52
C TYR A 27 13.44 6.04 23.94
N ASP A 28 14.41 6.91 24.25
CA ASP A 28 15.14 6.94 25.53
C ASP A 28 14.63 8.04 26.48
N ASN A 29 13.49 8.66 26.15
CA ASN A 29 12.87 9.80 26.83
C ASN A 29 13.72 11.08 26.82
N HIS A 30 14.63 11.24 25.85
CA HIS A 30 15.36 12.50 25.62
C HIS A 30 14.93 13.14 24.28
N PRO A 31 13.71 13.72 24.22
CA PRO A 31 13.17 14.29 23.00
C PRO A 31 14.00 15.48 22.50
N LYS A 32 14.09 15.63 21.18
CA LYS A 32 14.80 16.72 20.48
C LYS A 32 13.89 17.38 19.46
N GLU A 33 14.13 18.68 19.24
CA GLU A 33 13.48 19.46 18.19
C GLU A 33 14.18 19.25 16.85
N GLU A 34 13.50 18.64 15.89
CA GLU A 34 14.02 18.39 14.54
C GLU A 34 13.35 19.30 13.51
N PHE A 35 14.03 19.61 12.42
CA PHE A 35 13.43 20.38 11.33
C PHE A 35 12.33 19.58 10.62
N CYS A 36 11.19 20.21 10.38
CA CYS A 36 10.13 19.63 9.59
C CYS A 36 10.55 19.58 8.12
N THR A 37 10.38 18.41 7.49
CA THR A 37 10.70 18.19 6.08
C THR A 37 9.58 17.43 5.41
N ILE A 38 9.22 17.87 4.20
CA ILE A 38 8.18 17.26 3.37
C ILE A 38 8.84 16.60 2.16
N VAL A 39 8.43 15.38 1.85
CA VAL A 39 8.84 14.64 0.65
C VAL A 39 7.66 14.47 -0.29
N LEU A 40 7.80 14.89 -1.55
CA LEU A 40 6.82 14.60 -2.59
C LEU A 40 6.96 13.14 -3.02
N ARG A 41 5.93 12.35 -2.75
CA ARG A 41 5.87 10.94 -3.13
C ARG A 41 4.95 10.76 -4.33
N ILE A 42 5.43 10.04 -5.34
CA ILE A 42 4.74 9.81 -6.62
C ILE A 42 4.58 8.30 -6.83
N ALA A 43 3.37 7.88 -7.14
CA ALA A 43 3.04 6.49 -7.47
C ALA A 43 1.79 6.46 -8.37
N PRO A 44 1.58 5.39 -9.17
CA PRO A 44 0.34 5.22 -9.92
C PRO A 44 -0.90 5.18 -9.01
N SER A 45 -0.75 4.59 -7.81
CA SER A 45 -1.80 4.49 -6.80
C SER A 45 -1.22 4.54 -5.39
N PHE A 46 -2.05 4.92 -4.42
CA PHE A 46 -1.76 4.83 -2.98
C PHE A 46 -2.71 3.85 -2.26
N ILE A 47 -3.41 3.01 -3.02
CA ILE A 47 -4.24 1.95 -2.48
C ILE A 47 -3.34 0.88 -1.84
N ARG A 48 -3.73 0.42 -0.67
CA ARG A 48 -3.03 -0.60 0.13
C ARG A 48 -4.00 -1.68 0.57
N PHE A 49 -3.51 -2.81 1.07
CA PHE A 49 -4.38 -3.86 1.63
C PHE A 49 -5.33 -3.29 2.70
N GLY A 50 -4.80 -2.43 3.58
CA GLY A 50 -5.57 -1.72 4.57
C GLY A 50 -6.75 -0.90 4.01
N SER A 51 -6.69 -0.44 2.75
CA SER A 51 -7.80 0.27 2.11
C SER A 51 -9.02 -0.63 1.88
N PHE A 52 -8.82 -1.94 1.70
CA PHE A 52 -9.91 -2.92 1.61
C PHE A 52 -10.29 -3.46 2.99
N GLU A 53 -9.33 -3.58 3.90
CA GLU A 53 -9.58 -4.08 5.26
C GLU A 53 -10.44 -3.13 6.12
N ILE A 54 -10.65 -1.88 5.71
CA ILE A 54 -11.58 -0.99 6.42
C ILE A 54 -13.01 -1.54 6.48
N PHE A 55 -13.39 -2.41 5.53
CA PHE A 55 -14.70 -3.04 5.44
C PHE A 55 -14.74 -4.43 6.11
N LYS A 56 -13.60 -4.92 6.60
CA LYS A 56 -13.46 -6.26 7.18
C LYS A 56 -14.32 -6.40 8.43
N THR A 57 -15.10 -7.48 8.49
CA THR A 57 -15.85 -7.90 9.67
C THR A 57 -14.90 -8.29 10.82
N VAL A 58 -15.46 -8.64 11.98
CA VAL A 58 -14.64 -9.04 13.14
C VAL A 58 -13.75 -10.22 12.75
N ASP A 59 -12.45 -9.99 12.84
CA ASP A 59 -11.44 -11.02 12.61
C ASP A 59 -11.50 -12.04 13.77
N PRO A 60 -11.71 -13.33 13.48
CA PRO A 60 -11.93 -14.34 14.51
C PRO A 60 -10.69 -14.65 15.35
N ILE A 61 -9.49 -14.27 14.88
CA ILE A 61 -8.21 -14.56 15.55
C ILE A 61 -7.76 -13.36 16.38
N THR A 62 -7.81 -12.17 15.78
CA THR A 62 -7.28 -10.94 16.38
C THR A 62 -8.35 -10.11 17.08
N GLY A 63 -9.65 -10.41 16.87
CA GLY A 63 -10.77 -9.62 17.37
C GLY A 63 -10.88 -8.22 16.74
N ARG A 64 -10.02 -7.89 15.77
CA ARG A 64 -9.98 -6.58 15.13
C ARG A 64 -11.12 -6.45 14.13
N VAL A 65 -11.62 -5.22 13.99
CA VAL A 65 -12.73 -4.90 13.10
C VAL A 65 -12.40 -3.65 12.30
N GLY A 66 -12.78 -3.63 11.02
CA GLY A 66 -12.65 -2.45 10.19
C GLY A 66 -13.61 -1.34 10.63
N PRO A 67 -13.26 -0.05 10.49
CA PRO A 67 -14.13 1.07 10.87
C PRO A 67 -15.40 1.21 10.01
N SER A 68 -15.57 0.44 8.93
CA SER A 68 -16.66 0.60 7.95
C SER A 68 -17.35 -0.73 7.60
N VAL A 69 -17.50 -1.63 8.58
CA VAL A 69 -18.19 -2.93 8.39
C VAL A 69 -19.57 -2.77 7.76
N GLY A 70 -19.92 -3.67 6.83
CA GLY A 70 -21.24 -3.72 6.21
C GLY A 70 -21.44 -2.77 5.03
N ARG A 71 -20.48 -1.87 4.75
CA ARG A 71 -20.52 -0.96 3.59
C ARG A 71 -19.92 -1.58 2.32
N TYR A 72 -20.42 -2.76 1.93
CA TYR A 72 -19.87 -3.53 0.81
C TYR A 72 -20.04 -2.84 -0.55
N GLU A 73 -21.05 -1.98 -0.71
CA GLU A 73 -21.22 -1.18 -1.94
C GLU A 73 -19.96 -0.34 -2.26
N ILE A 74 -19.36 0.27 -1.23
CA ILE A 74 -18.14 1.07 -1.37
C ILE A 74 -16.94 0.17 -1.65
N LEU A 75 -16.89 -1.02 -1.03
CA LEU A 75 -15.85 -2.01 -1.32
C LEU A 75 -15.88 -2.43 -2.79
N TYR A 76 -17.06 -2.75 -3.34
CA TYR A 76 -17.19 -3.14 -4.74
C TYR A 76 -16.85 -1.97 -5.67
N SER A 77 -17.32 -0.76 -5.37
CA SER A 77 -16.96 0.43 -6.15
C SER A 77 -15.45 0.69 -6.16
N LEU A 78 -14.76 0.50 -5.03
CA LEU A 78 -13.30 0.60 -4.96
C LEU A 78 -12.61 -0.50 -5.78
N LEU A 79 -13.12 -1.73 -5.71
CA LEU A 79 -12.55 -2.88 -6.41
C LEU A 79 -12.70 -2.71 -7.94
N ASP A 80 -13.87 -2.28 -8.40
CA ASP A 80 -14.15 -1.98 -9.80
C ASP A 80 -13.25 -0.86 -10.31
N TYR A 81 -13.14 0.25 -9.55
CA TYR A 81 -12.25 1.36 -9.88
C TYR A 81 -10.78 0.91 -10.03
N VAL A 82 -10.30 0.08 -9.10
CA VAL A 82 -8.92 -0.43 -9.13
C VAL A 82 -8.68 -1.27 -10.37
N ILE A 83 -9.60 -2.18 -10.67
CA ILE A 83 -9.47 -3.11 -11.80
C ILE A 83 -9.55 -2.36 -13.13
N GLU A 84 -10.51 -1.44 -13.27
CA GLU A 84 -10.67 -0.63 -14.48
C GLU A 84 -9.44 0.26 -14.73
N THR A 85 -8.91 0.90 -13.68
CA THR A 85 -7.84 1.90 -13.82
C THR A 85 -6.45 1.27 -13.94
N PHE A 86 -6.15 0.24 -13.14
CA PHE A 86 -4.78 -0.29 -12.99
C PHE A 86 -4.58 -1.68 -13.58
N TYR A 87 -5.66 -2.38 -13.95
CA TYR A 87 -5.64 -3.73 -14.52
C TYR A 87 -6.58 -3.85 -15.73
N PRO A 88 -6.45 -2.98 -16.76
CA PRO A 88 -7.35 -2.97 -17.92
C PRO A 88 -7.40 -4.32 -18.64
N GLU A 89 -6.31 -5.09 -18.63
CA GLU A 89 -6.24 -6.45 -19.17
C GLU A 89 -7.20 -7.41 -18.46
N ILE A 90 -7.33 -7.32 -17.14
CA ILE A 90 -8.29 -8.11 -16.36
C ILE A 90 -9.70 -7.58 -16.62
N HIS A 91 -9.87 -6.26 -16.67
CA HIS A 91 -11.17 -5.65 -16.90
C HIS A 91 -11.79 -6.08 -18.25
N GLN A 92 -10.97 -6.24 -19.28
CA GLN A 92 -11.39 -6.66 -20.63
C GLN A 92 -11.50 -8.18 -20.80
N SER A 93 -10.94 -8.98 -19.88
CA SER A 93 -10.83 -10.43 -20.04
C SER A 93 -12.14 -11.21 -19.93
N SER A 94 -13.15 -10.68 -19.23
CA SER A 94 -14.43 -11.35 -18.98
C SER A 94 -15.52 -10.30 -18.72
N SER A 95 -16.79 -10.66 -18.94
CA SER A 95 -17.92 -9.84 -18.48
C SER A 95 -18.39 -10.21 -17.06
N ASP A 96 -17.93 -11.35 -16.53
CA ASP A 96 -18.25 -11.81 -15.18
C ASP A 96 -17.35 -11.15 -14.13
N GLN A 97 -17.99 -10.47 -13.19
CA GLN A 97 -17.33 -9.70 -12.14
C GLN A 97 -16.59 -10.60 -11.14
N ILE A 98 -17.13 -11.79 -10.84
CA ILE A 98 -16.47 -12.74 -9.94
C ILE A 98 -15.14 -13.22 -10.54
N GLN A 99 -15.12 -13.49 -11.85
CA GLN A 99 -13.89 -13.87 -12.55
C GLN A 99 -12.87 -12.73 -12.56
N LYS A 100 -13.29 -11.48 -12.78
CA LYS A 100 -12.41 -10.31 -12.70
C LYS A 100 -11.78 -10.18 -11.30
N TYR A 101 -12.59 -10.31 -10.25
CA TYR A 101 -12.10 -10.21 -8.87
C TYR A 101 -11.13 -11.32 -8.51
N SER A 102 -11.40 -12.56 -8.95
CA SER A 102 -10.49 -13.68 -8.77
C SER A 102 -9.18 -13.49 -9.52
N ALA A 103 -9.23 -13.03 -10.78
CA ALA A 103 -8.05 -12.74 -11.58
C ALA A 103 -7.21 -11.59 -10.99
N PHE A 104 -7.87 -10.53 -10.53
CA PHE A 104 -7.23 -9.42 -9.81
C PHE A 104 -6.50 -9.90 -8.55
N PHE A 105 -7.16 -10.69 -7.70
CA PHE A 105 -6.53 -11.21 -6.50
C PHE A 105 -5.30 -12.09 -6.82
N LYS A 106 -5.40 -12.94 -7.85
CA LYS A 106 -4.27 -13.74 -8.33
C LYS A 106 -3.09 -12.87 -8.78
N GLU A 107 -3.36 -11.79 -9.51
CA GLU A 107 -2.31 -10.87 -9.97
C GLU A 107 -1.67 -10.12 -8.79
N VAL A 108 -2.44 -9.68 -7.81
CA VAL A 108 -1.93 -9.07 -6.57
C VAL A 108 -0.98 -10.02 -5.84
N VAL A 109 -1.35 -11.28 -5.67
CA VAL A 109 -0.49 -12.31 -5.05
C VAL A 109 0.81 -12.47 -5.84
N LEU A 110 0.72 -12.56 -7.17
CA LEU A 110 1.88 -12.75 -8.04
C LEU A 110 2.84 -11.55 -8.00
N ARG A 111 2.32 -10.31 -8.04
CA ARG A 111 3.12 -9.08 -7.92
C ARG A 111 3.79 -8.98 -6.56
N THR A 112 3.08 -9.33 -5.50
CA THR A 112 3.64 -9.37 -4.13
C THR A 112 4.79 -10.37 -4.04
N ALA A 113 4.59 -11.59 -4.54
CA ALA A 113 5.62 -12.63 -4.53
C ALA A 113 6.88 -12.20 -5.29
N ARG A 114 6.72 -11.59 -6.48
CA ARG A 114 7.83 -11.04 -7.26
C ARG A 114 8.56 -9.92 -6.52
N LEU A 115 7.82 -9.00 -5.89
CA LEU A 115 8.39 -7.89 -5.12
C LEU A 115 9.25 -8.40 -3.96
N VAL A 116 8.73 -9.34 -3.17
CA VAL A 116 9.45 -9.93 -2.04
C VAL A 116 10.67 -10.71 -2.53
N ALA A 117 10.57 -11.47 -3.62
CA ALA A 117 11.71 -12.16 -4.21
C ALA A 117 12.82 -11.17 -4.60
N LEU A 118 12.47 -10.06 -5.25
CA LEU A 118 13.42 -9.00 -5.60
C LEU A 118 14.08 -8.39 -4.36
N TRP A 119 13.34 -8.18 -3.28
CA TRP A 119 13.91 -7.69 -2.02
C TRP A 119 14.95 -8.66 -1.46
N GLN A 120 14.66 -9.96 -1.45
CA GLN A 120 15.61 -10.97 -0.98
C GLN A 120 16.89 -10.99 -1.85
N CYS A 121 16.76 -10.86 -3.18
CA CYS A 121 17.91 -10.85 -4.10
C CYS A 121 18.89 -9.69 -3.86
N VAL A 122 18.41 -8.55 -3.34
CA VAL A 122 19.24 -7.36 -3.08
C VAL A 122 19.52 -7.13 -1.59
N GLY A 123 19.12 -8.07 -0.71
CA GLY A 123 19.29 -7.94 0.73
C GLY A 123 18.51 -6.79 1.36
N PHE A 124 17.37 -6.40 0.76
CA PHE A 124 16.54 -5.31 1.26
C PHE A 124 15.62 -5.76 2.40
N CYS A 125 15.77 -5.13 3.56
CA CYS A 125 14.94 -5.34 4.74
C CYS A 125 13.95 -4.17 4.92
N HIS A 126 12.65 -4.41 4.71
CA HIS A 126 11.63 -3.35 4.76
C HIS A 126 11.29 -2.87 6.19
N GLY A 127 11.36 -3.76 7.19
CA GLY A 127 11.08 -3.44 8.60
C GLY A 127 9.59 -3.49 9.01
N TYR A 128 8.67 -2.88 8.25
CA TYR A 128 7.22 -2.98 8.53
C TYR A 128 6.35 -2.67 7.29
N ASP A 129 5.29 -3.47 7.09
CA ASP A 129 4.23 -3.35 6.06
C ASP A 129 4.63 -3.66 4.60
N ILE A 130 3.85 -4.51 3.91
CA ILE A 130 4.04 -4.82 2.48
C ILE A 130 3.05 -3.97 1.68
N ILE A 131 3.57 -3.10 0.81
CA ILE A 131 2.75 -2.30 -0.11
C ILE A 131 2.94 -2.87 -1.51
N VAL A 132 1.85 -3.35 -2.10
CA VAL A 132 1.82 -3.70 -3.53
C VAL A 132 1.45 -2.45 -4.31
N THR A 133 2.38 -1.94 -5.10
CA THR A 133 2.14 -0.90 -6.10
C THR A 133 1.85 -1.53 -7.45
#